data_AF-A0A921AYR2-F1
#
_entry.id   AF-A0A921AYR2-F1
#
_cell.length_a   1.000
_cell.length_b   1.000
_cell.length_c   1.000
_cell.angle_alpha   90.00
_cell.angle_beta   90.00
_cell.angle_gamma   90.00
#
_symmetry.space_group_name_H-M   'P 1'
#
loop_
_entity.id
_entity.type
_entity.pdbx_description
1 polymer ?
#
loop_
_entity_poly.entity_id
_entity_poly.type
_entity_poly.pdbx_seq_one_letter_code
_entity_poly.pdbx_strand_id
1 'polypeptide(L)'
;MVFYHDEESAMRRLPIFLLLFVFFCVVPPPASPADSGMPDRARRLVIGVPPHSAPLSFLNESRDGLLGLAVDLSVKIAGELGMDIVFVQSNARKLEQKLQRGEIDAMVGLLPVNLKNDFSDVLVTPLALNRAILVAGQEHQFTMERDLAGHRVILQRGDAYMPKMLDMGCTVVQADSITNALNRLVGGEAEAYIASSVEMAFHI
;
A
#
# COMPACT_ATOMS: atom_id res chain seq x y z
N MET A 1 -3.16 -60.06 -36.74
CA MET A 1 -3.01 -60.95 -37.91
C MET A 1 -4.38 -61.22 -38.49
N VAL A 2 -4.83 -60.43 -39.46
CA VAL A 2 -5.77 -60.85 -40.52
C VAL A 2 -5.42 -60.02 -41.75
N PHE A 3 -5.31 -60.74 -42.85
CA PHE A 3 -4.78 -60.37 -44.15
C PHE A 3 -5.87 -59.76 -45.07
N TYR A 4 -5.39 -58.92 -45.99
CA TYR A 4 -5.77 -58.78 -47.42
C TYR A 4 -7.24 -58.86 -47.86
N HIS A 5 -7.69 -57.83 -48.59
CA HIS A 5 -8.06 -58.06 -50.00
C HIS A 5 -7.75 -56.84 -50.86
N ASP A 6 -6.88 -57.10 -51.84
CA ASP A 6 -6.60 -56.36 -53.05
C ASP A 6 -7.59 -56.84 -54.12
N GLU A 7 -8.05 -55.94 -55.01
CA GLU A 7 -8.57 -56.27 -56.33
C GLU A 7 -8.20 -55.15 -57.34
N GLU A 8 -7.26 -55.52 -58.20
CA GLU A 8 -7.01 -55.11 -59.59
C GLU A 8 -8.27 -54.78 -60.43
N SER A 9 -8.26 -54.16 -61.62
CA SER A 9 -7.31 -53.39 -62.43
C SER A 9 -8.10 -52.88 -63.66
N ALA A 10 -7.55 -51.82 -64.26
CA ALA A 10 -7.48 -51.55 -65.70
C ALA A 10 -8.61 -50.83 -66.48
N MET A 11 -8.21 -49.61 -66.94
CA MET A 11 -8.40 -48.99 -68.27
C MET A 11 -9.81 -48.52 -68.66
N ARG A 12 -10.01 -47.31 -69.21
CA ARG A 12 -9.38 -46.81 -70.46
C ARG A 12 -9.83 -45.35 -70.80
N ARG A 13 -8.91 -44.53 -71.35
CA ARG A 13 -9.07 -43.35 -72.27
C ARG A 13 -9.33 -41.90 -71.75
N LEU A 14 -8.23 -41.17 -71.49
CA LEU A 14 -7.72 -39.87 -72.04
C LEU A 14 -8.59 -39.08 -73.11
N PRO A 15 -8.45 -37.74 -73.41
CA PRO A 15 -8.07 -36.50 -72.65
C PRO A 15 -8.84 -35.16 -73.03
N ILE A 16 -8.34 -34.02 -72.50
CA ILE A 16 -8.40 -32.60 -72.99
C ILE A 16 -9.63 -31.74 -72.63
N PHE A 17 -9.45 -30.75 -71.72
CA PHE A 17 -9.75 -29.30 -71.88
C PHE A 17 -9.40 -28.60 -70.54
N LEU A 18 -8.32 -27.81 -70.42
CA LEU A 18 -8.17 -26.38 -70.77
C LEU A 18 -8.34 -25.44 -69.54
N LEU A 19 -7.24 -24.74 -69.21
CA LEU A 19 -7.12 -23.40 -68.62
C LEU A 19 -7.84 -22.99 -67.30
N LEU A 20 -7.01 -22.70 -66.28
CA LEU A 20 -6.72 -21.33 -65.79
C LEU A 20 -7.83 -20.55 -65.05
N PHE A 21 -7.78 -20.52 -63.72
CA PHE A 21 -7.69 -19.27 -62.92
C PHE A 21 -7.39 -19.57 -61.44
N VAL A 22 -6.16 -19.30 -61.01
CA VAL A 22 -5.82 -19.16 -59.59
C VAL A 22 -6.32 -17.77 -59.17
N PHE A 23 -7.46 -17.72 -58.48
CA PHE A 23 -7.87 -16.53 -57.74
C PHE A 23 -7.58 -16.76 -56.26
N PHE A 24 -6.45 -16.22 -55.83
CA PHE A 24 -6.01 -16.16 -54.45
C PHE A 24 -6.91 -15.14 -53.73
N CYS A 25 -8.05 -15.59 -53.18
CA CYS A 25 -8.85 -14.79 -52.26
C CYS A 25 -8.06 -14.60 -50.96
N VAL A 26 -7.27 -13.54 -50.89
CA VAL A 26 -6.80 -12.99 -49.60
C VAL A 26 -8.03 -12.44 -48.89
N VAL A 27 -8.64 -13.27 -48.06
CA VAL A 27 -9.62 -12.82 -47.08
C VAL A 27 -8.82 -12.17 -45.94
N PRO A 28 -8.89 -10.85 -45.73
CA PRO A 28 -8.32 -10.27 -44.51
C PRO A 28 -9.08 -10.86 -43.31
N PRO A 29 -8.39 -11.26 -42.23
CA PRO A 29 -9.06 -11.72 -41.03
C PRO A 29 -9.97 -10.60 -40.50
N PRO A 30 -11.15 -10.93 -39.94
CA PRO A 30 -12.00 -9.93 -39.31
C PRO A 30 -11.18 -9.21 -38.24
N ALA A 31 -11.11 -7.88 -38.35
CA ALA A 31 -10.54 -7.04 -37.31
C ALA A 31 -11.25 -7.37 -36.00
N SER A 32 -10.50 -7.90 -35.03
CA SER A 32 -11.01 -8.12 -33.68
C SER A 32 -11.68 -6.83 -33.19
N PRO A 33 -12.89 -6.91 -32.61
CA PRO A 33 -13.52 -5.75 -32.03
C PRO A 33 -12.58 -5.15 -30.98
N ALA A 34 -12.40 -3.83 -31.07
CA ALA A 34 -11.58 -3.04 -30.18
C ALA A 34 -11.84 -3.43 -28.72
N ASP A 35 -10.72 -3.60 -28.02
CA ASP A 35 -10.60 -3.93 -26.61
C ASP A 35 -11.57 -3.10 -25.76
N SER A 36 -12.53 -3.81 -25.18
CA SER A 36 -13.57 -3.24 -24.34
C SER A 36 -12.98 -2.85 -22.98
N GLY A 37 -12.65 -1.57 -22.82
CA GLY A 37 -13.03 -0.78 -21.64
C GLY A 37 -12.54 -1.25 -20.26
N MET A 38 -11.37 -1.88 -20.16
CA MET A 38 -10.62 -1.96 -18.90
C MET A 38 -9.18 -1.47 -19.14
N PRO A 39 -8.67 -0.49 -18.39
CA PRO A 39 -7.28 -0.08 -18.54
C PRO A 39 -6.37 -1.27 -18.25
N ASP A 40 -5.53 -1.59 -19.23
CA ASP A 40 -4.51 -2.62 -19.19
C ASP A 40 -3.79 -2.60 -17.83
N ARG A 41 -3.80 -3.74 -17.12
CA ARG A 41 -3.10 -3.88 -15.83
C ARG A 41 -1.61 -3.55 -15.99
N ALA A 42 -1.05 -3.72 -17.19
CA ALA A 42 0.34 -3.40 -17.47
C ALA A 42 0.71 -1.91 -17.32
N ARG A 43 -0.28 -1.00 -17.29
CA ARG A 43 -0.04 0.45 -17.13
C ARG A 43 -0.45 1.02 -15.79
N ARG A 44 -0.87 0.19 -14.82
CA ARG A 44 -1.33 0.66 -13.51
C ARG A 44 -0.41 0.22 -12.39
N LEU A 45 -0.09 1.15 -11.50
CA LEU A 45 0.59 0.91 -10.24
C LEU A 45 -0.46 0.98 -9.11
N VAL A 46 -0.78 -0.18 -8.53
CA VAL A 46 -1.81 -0.33 -7.48
C VAL A 46 -1.14 -0.29 -6.11
N ILE A 47 -1.35 0.80 -5.37
CA ILE A 47 -0.70 1.07 -4.09
C ILE A 47 -1.68 0.92 -2.93
N GLY A 48 -1.35 0.06 -1.96
CA GLY A 48 -2.06 -0.06 -0.69
C GLY A 48 -1.69 1.05 0.28
N VAL A 49 -2.69 1.75 0.83
CA VAL A 49 -2.49 2.89 1.74
C VAL A 49 -3.34 2.78 3.01
N PRO A 50 -2.74 2.84 4.21
CA PRO A 50 -3.47 3.05 5.46
C PRO A 50 -3.96 4.50 5.59
N PRO A 51 -5.27 4.79 5.66
CA PRO A 51 -5.80 6.15 5.59
C PRO A 51 -5.77 6.92 6.93
N HIS A 52 -5.12 6.38 7.96
CA HIS A 52 -5.13 6.91 9.33
C HIS A 52 -3.72 7.00 9.90
N SER A 53 -2.76 7.40 9.07
CA SER A 53 -1.34 7.46 9.38
C SER A 53 -0.77 8.82 8.98
N ALA A 54 -1.45 9.90 9.38
CA ALA A 54 -0.96 11.25 9.16
C ALA A 54 0.42 11.44 9.82
N PRO A 55 1.34 12.21 9.21
CA PRO A 55 1.20 12.94 7.95
C PRO A 55 1.56 12.11 6.70
N LEU A 56 1.83 10.81 6.85
CA LEU A 56 2.22 9.94 5.73
C LEU A 56 1.03 9.68 4.79
N SER A 57 -0.13 9.35 5.36
CA SER A 57 -1.36 9.13 4.60
C SER A 57 -2.61 9.35 5.44
N PHE A 58 -3.53 10.18 4.94
CA PHE A 58 -4.80 10.50 5.58
C PHE A 58 -5.87 10.84 4.55
N LEU A 59 -7.14 10.75 4.96
CA LEU A 59 -8.27 11.17 4.12
C LEU A 59 -8.32 12.70 3.99
N ASN A 60 -8.68 13.20 2.81
CA ASN A 60 -9.07 14.59 2.63
C ASN A 60 -10.36 14.91 3.43
N GLU A 61 -10.73 16.19 3.49
CA GLU A 61 -11.92 16.65 4.22
C GLU A 61 -13.22 15.98 3.73
N SER A 62 -13.36 15.81 2.42
CA SER A 62 -14.51 15.17 1.77
C SER A 62 -14.53 13.63 1.93
N ARG A 63 -13.46 13.04 2.48
CA ARG A 63 -13.28 11.59 2.73
C ARG A 63 -13.32 10.71 1.48
N ASP A 64 -13.13 11.28 0.30
CA ASP A 64 -13.13 10.60 -0.99
C ASP A 64 -11.73 10.53 -1.63
N GLY A 65 -10.76 11.25 -1.07
CA GLY A 65 -9.37 11.29 -1.52
C GLY A 65 -8.38 11.02 -0.41
N LEU A 66 -7.15 10.66 -0.81
CA LEU A 66 -6.02 10.52 0.10
C LEU A 66 -5.05 11.68 -0.09
N LEU A 67 -4.48 12.14 1.02
CA LEU A 67 -3.42 13.14 1.09
C LEU A 67 -2.29 12.58 1.97
N GLY A 68 -1.13 13.22 1.88
CA GLY A 68 0.01 12.94 2.75
C GLY A 68 1.26 12.55 1.98
N LEU A 69 2.39 12.54 2.69
CA LEU A 69 3.70 12.42 2.07
C LEU A 69 3.90 11.12 1.29
N ALA A 70 3.39 10.00 1.80
CA ALA A 70 3.49 8.71 1.13
C ALA A 70 2.61 8.65 -0.13
N VAL A 71 1.48 9.37 -0.13
CA VAL A 71 0.59 9.52 -1.29
C VAL A 71 1.30 10.33 -2.37
N ASP A 72 1.83 11.50 -2.02
CA ASP A 72 2.53 12.39 -2.95
C ASP A 72 3.76 11.73 -3.57
N LEU A 73 4.52 10.98 -2.77
CA LEU A 73 5.67 10.22 -3.25
C LEU A 73 5.24 9.12 -4.23
N SER A 74 4.15 8.40 -3.94
CA SER A 74 3.65 7.35 -4.83
C SER A 74 3.19 7.93 -6.17
N VAL A 75 2.51 9.08 -6.17
CA VAL A 75 2.09 9.79 -7.39
C VAL A 75 3.31 10.16 -8.23
N LYS A 76 4.38 10.70 -7.60
CA LYS A 76 5.62 11.02 -8.31
C LYS A 76 6.28 9.78 -8.91
N ILE A 77 6.37 8.68 -8.16
CA ILE A 77 6.94 7.41 -8.64
C ILE A 77 6.16 6.91 -9.85
N ALA A 78 4.82 6.90 -9.79
CA ALA A 78 4.00 6.48 -10.92
C ALA A 78 4.24 7.34 -12.17
N GLY A 79 4.36 8.66 -12.00
CA GLY A 79 4.69 9.60 -13.07
C GLY A 79 6.04 9.32 -13.73
N GLU A 80 7.09 9.08 -12.94
CA GLU A 80 8.43 8.72 -13.46
C GLU A 80 8.44 7.36 -14.18
N LEU A 81 7.56 6.44 -13.77
CA LEU A 81 7.39 5.13 -14.42
C LEU A 81 6.47 5.17 -15.65
N GLY A 82 5.81 6.31 -15.93
CA GLY A 82 4.81 6.42 -16.99
C GLY A 82 3.58 5.53 -16.75
N MET A 83 3.24 5.29 -15.48
CA MET A 83 2.12 4.45 -15.06
C MET A 83 1.00 5.30 -14.44
N ASP A 84 -0.24 4.84 -14.60
CA ASP A 84 -1.39 5.37 -13.88
C ASP A 84 -1.38 4.83 -12.43
N ILE A 85 -1.73 5.66 -11.46
CA ILE A 85 -1.77 5.25 -10.05
C ILE A 85 -3.19 4.90 -9.60
N VAL A 86 -3.32 3.83 -8.82
CA VAL A 86 -4.58 3.44 -8.16
C VAL A 86 -4.32 3.18 -6.69
N PHE A 87 -5.04 3.87 -5.81
CA PHE A 87 -4.92 3.66 -4.37
C PHE A 87 -5.98 2.69 -3.85
N VAL A 88 -5.55 1.72 -3.03
CA VAL A 88 -6.41 0.78 -2.31
C VAL A 88 -6.31 1.06 -0.81
N GLN A 89 -7.40 1.54 -0.22
CA GLN A 89 -7.45 1.89 1.20
C GLN A 89 -7.79 0.68 2.08
N SER A 90 -6.98 0.38 3.08
CA SER A 90 -7.31 -0.60 4.13
C SER A 90 -6.39 -0.48 5.33
N ASN A 91 -6.65 -1.28 6.38
CA ASN A 91 -5.67 -1.44 7.46
C ASN A 91 -4.46 -2.26 6.99
N ALA A 92 -3.32 -2.08 7.67
CA ALA A 92 -2.04 -2.71 7.29
C ALA A 92 -2.14 -4.24 7.11
N ARG A 93 -2.79 -4.94 8.04
CA ARG A 93 -2.94 -6.41 7.97
C ARG A 93 -3.70 -6.88 6.72
N LYS A 94 -4.77 -6.17 6.35
CA LYS A 94 -5.53 -6.49 5.13
C LYS A 94 -4.73 -6.17 3.87
N LEU A 95 -4.01 -5.06 3.86
CA LEU A 95 -3.13 -4.69 2.74
C LEU A 95 -2.01 -5.70 2.55
N GLU A 96 -1.41 -6.20 3.63
CA GLU A 96 -0.39 -7.24 3.60
C GLU A 96 -0.93 -8.53 2.94
N GLN A 97 -2.15 -8.95 3.30
CA GLN A 97 -2.81 -10.08 2.65
C GLN A 97 -3.08 -9.84 1.16
N LYS A 98 -3.42 -8.61 0.77
CA LYS A 98 -3.62 -8.23 -0.64
C LYS A 98 -2.31 -8.24 -1.41
N LEU A 99 -1.22 -7.76 -0.81
CA LEU A 99 0.12 -7.79 -1.38
C LEU A 99 0.57 -9.23 -1.62
N GLN A 100 0.41 -10.11 -0.63
CA GLN A 100 0.73 -11.54 -0.74
C GLN A 100 -0.05 -12.26 -1.86
N ARG A 101 -1.27 -11.82 -2.16
CA ARG A 101 -2.10 -12.35 -3.25
C ARG A 101 -1.83 -11.69 -4.61
N GLY A 102 -0.95 -10.68 -4.67
CA GLY A 102 -0.70 -9.90 -5.87
C GLY A 102 -1.91 -9.07 -6.31
N GLU A 103 -2.79 -8.69 -5.38
CA GLU A 103 -3.93 -7.79 -5.65
C GLU A 103 -3.50 -6.30 -5.65
N ILE A 104 -2.38 -5.99 -5.00
CA ILE A 104 -1.71 -4.69 -4.99
C ILE A 104 -0.22 -4.90 -5.25
N ASP A 105 0.45 -3.87 -5.78
CA ASP A 105 1.86 -3.95 -6.18
C ASP A 105 2.82 -3.52 -5.06
N ALA A 106 2.40 -2.58 -4.21
CA ALA A 106 3.18 -2.16 -3.04
C ALA A 106 2.29 -1.60 -1.93
N MET A 107 2.87 -1.46 -0.73
CA MET A 107 2.26 -0.79 0.42
C MET A 107 3.13 0.40 0.83
N VAL A 108 2.50 1.51 1.22
CA VAL A 108 3.20 2.72 1.66
C VAL A 108 2.67 3.22 3.00
N GLY A 109 3.37 4.17 3.63
CA GLY A 109 2.96 4.77 4.89
C GLY A 109 3.07 3.82 6.10
N LEU A 110 3.96 2.82 6.03
CA LEU A 110 4.20 1.87 7.10
C LEU A 110 5.32 2.36 8.01
N LEU A 111 5.14 2.21 9.34
CA LEU A 111 6.21 2.42 10.30
C LEU A 111 7.11 1.17 10.39
N PRO A 112 8.44 1.33 10.57
CA PRO A 112 9.42 0.23 10.55
C PRO A 112 9.12 -0.90 11.55
N VAL A 113 8.46 -0.57 12.66
CA VAL A 113 8.11 -1.49 13.75
C VAL A 113 7.15 -2.62 13.34
N ASN A 114 6.46 -2.47 12.21
CA ASN A 114 5.47 -3.44 11.74
C ASN A 114 6.05 -4.47 10.75
N LEU A 115 7.35 -4.43 10.46
CA LEU A 115 7.98 -5.32 9.48
C LEU A 115 8.73 -6.45 10.19
N LYS A 116 8.20 -7.67 10.13
CA LYS A 116 8.99 -8.91 10.36
C LYS A 116 9.66 -9.28 9.04
N ASN A 117 10.63 -8.47 8.62
CA ASN A 117 11.20 -8.57 7.28
C ASN A 117 12.71 -8.36 7.33
N ASP A 118 13.44 -8.98 6.41
CA ASP A 118 14.87 -8.75 6.20
C ASP A 118 15.16 -7.44 5.43
N PHE A 119 14.10 -6.68 5.11
CA PHE A 119 14.11 -5.42 4.39
C PHE A 119 14.54 -5.54 2.92
N SER A 120 14.60 -6.75 2.36
CA SER A 120 15.01 -6.97 0.96
C SER A 120 14.01 -6.43 -0.08
N ASP A 121 12.74 -6.30 0.29
CA ASP A 121 11.63 -5.80 -0.52
C ASP A 121 11.03 -4.49 0.08
N VAL A 122 11.78 -3.81 0.96
CA VAL A 122 11.33 -2.58 1.63
C VAL A 122 12.16 -1.39 1.16
N LEU A 123 11.48 -0.42 0.54
CA LEU A 123 12.08 0.89 0.28
C LEU A 123 11.96 1.77 1.52
N VAL A 124 13.01 1.79 2.34
CA VAL A 124 13.10 2.69 3.48
C VAL A 124 13.31 4.10 2.96
N THR A 125 12.30 4.96 3.13
CA THR A 125 12.44 6.40 2.90
C THR A 125 12.84 7.02 4.24
N PRO A 126 14.10 7.46 4.43
CA PRO A 126 14.52 8.11 5.65
C PRO A 126 13.88 9.50 5.72
N LEU A 127 12.64 9.55 6.19
CA LEU A 127 11.98 10.80 6.55
C LEU A 127 12.62 11.30 7.84
N ALA A 128 12.93 12.60 7.86
CA ALA A 128 13.75 13.25 8.88
C ALA A 128 13.45 12.76 10.30
N LEU A 129 14.52 12.48 11.07
CA LEU A 129 14.56 12.16 12.50
C LEU A 129 13.21 12.32 13.20
N ASN A 130 12.42 11.25 13.27
CA ASN A 130 11.27 11.21 14.14
C ASN A 130 11.79 11.33 15.58
N ARG A 131 11.69 12.53 16.15
CA ARG A 131 12.08 12.79 17.54
C ARG A 131 10.85 12.60 18.39
N ALA A 132 10.99 11.85 19.48
CA ALA A 132 9.99 11.91 20.53
C ALA A 132 10.01 13.31 21.14
N ILE A 133 8.82 13.90 21.29
CA ILE A 133 8.60 15.14 22.03
C ILE A 133 7.72 14.86 23.24
N LEU A 134 7.85 15.71 24.24
CA LEU A 134 7.04 15.68 25.44
C LEU A 134 5.98 16.78 25.29
N VAL A 135 4.71 16.37 25.26
CA VAL A 135 3.56 17.28 25.27
C VAL A 135 3.05 17.33 26.70
N ALA A 136 3.24 18.46 27.38
CA ALA A 136 2.80 18.65 28.75
C ALA A 136 1.30 18.99 28.80
N GLY A 137 0.60 18.49 29.82
CA GLY A 137 -0.74 18.97 30.16
C GLY A 137 -0.71 20.44 30.62
N GLN A 138 -1.85 21.14 30.54
CA GLN A 138 -1.91 22.61 30.72
C GLN A 138 -1.27 23.11 32.02
N GLU A 139 -1.41 22.36 33.12
CA GLU A 139 -0.92 22.75 34.45
C GLU A 139 0.48 22.18 34.78
N HIS A 140 1.14 21.52 33.83
CA HIS A 140 2.41 20.82 34.06
C HIS A 140 3.52 21.39 33.20
N GLN A 141 4.73 21.40 33.74
CA GLN A 141 5.93 21.79 33.02
C GLN A 141 7.02 20.77 33.27
N PHE A 142 7.57 20.23 32.19
CA PHE A 142 8.68 19.29 32.22
C PHE A 142 9.81 19.86 31.37
N THR A 143 11.03 19.84 31.89
CA THR A 143 12.21 20.39 31.20
C THR A 143 13.07 19.28 30.61
N MET A 144 13.02 18.09 31.21
CA MET A 144 13.76 16.92 30.79
C MET A 144 12.99 15.64 31.08
N GLU A 145 13.36 14.58 30.38
CA GLU A 145 12.67 13.29 30.48
C GLU A 145 12.62 12.72 31.90
N ARG A 146 13.65 12.94 32.73
CA ARG A 146 13.67 12.45 34.11
C ARG A 146 12.60 13.10 35.00
N ASP A 147 12.10 14.27 34.61
CA ASP A 147 11.03 14.97 35.35
C ASP A 147 9.71 14.19 35.26
N LEU A 148 9.60 13.19 34.37
CA LEU A 148 8.44 12.32 34.25
C LEU A 148 8.36 11.24 35.33
N ALA A 149 9.45 10.99 36.07
CA ALA A 149 9.50 9.92 37.05
C ALA A 149 8.35 10.03 38.08
N GLY A 150 7.58 8.96 38.23
CA GLY A 150 6.42 8.92 39.14
C GLY A 150 5.14 9.59 38.62
N HIS A 151 5.18 10.25 37.46
CA HIS A 151 4.00 10.85 36.83
C HIS A 151 3.23 9.85 35.95
N ARG A 152 1.98 10.21 35.64
CA ARG A 152 1.15 9.55 34.63
C ARG A 152 1.54 10.08 33.26
N VAL A 153 1.90 9.17 32.36
CA VAL A 153 2.36 9.49 31.01
C VAL A 153 1.53 8.72 30.00
N ILE A 154 0.97 9.43 29.02
CA ILE A 154 0.27 8.82 27.90
C ILE A 154 1.29 8.28 26.90
N LEU A 155 1.03 7.07 26.42
CA LEU A 155 1.72 6.46 25.29
C LEU A 155 0.69 5.80 24.38
N GLN A 156 0.91 5.84 23.07
CA GLN A 156 0.09 5.06 22.16
C GLN A 156 0.35 3.56 22.35
N ARG A 157 -0.66 2.73 22.12
CA ARG A 157 -0.50 1.27 22.20
C ARG A 157 0.61 0.79 21.26
N GLY A 158 1.60 0.08 21.82
CA GLY A 158 2.76 -0.42 21.07
C GLY A 158 3.93 0.55 20.96
N ASP A 159 3.89 1.68 21.67
CA ASP A 159 4.99 2.66 21.67
C ASP A 159 6.30 2.07 22.25
N ALA A 160 7.41 2.33 21.55
CA ALA A 160 8.74 1.86 21.91
C ALA A 160 9.28 2.46 23.23
N TYR A 161 8.73 3.58 23.71
CA TYR A 161 9.11 4.20 24.98
C TYR A 161 8.48 3.53 26.20
N MET A 162 7.53 2.60 26.02
CA MET A 162 6.83 1.97 27.14
C MET A 162 7.75 1.30 28.15
N PRO A 163 8.75 0.46 27.77
CA PRO A 163 9.65 -0.16 28.73
C PRO A 163 10.44 0.90 29.52
N LYS A 164 10.87 1.98 28.86
CA LYS A 164 11.65 3.05 29.49
C LYS A 164 10.83 3.86 30.49
N MET A 165 9.56 4.15 30.18
CA MET A 165 8.67 4.85 31.10
C MET A 165 8.34 4.03 32.34
N LEU A 166 8.13 2.72 32.16
CA LEU A 166 7.92 1.81 33.28
C LEU A 166 9.16 1.69 34.18
N ASP A 167 10.36 1.59 33.59
CA ASP A 167 11.64 1.56 34.33
C ASP A 167 11.88 2.85 35.14
N MET A 168 11.42 3.99 34.62
CA MET A 168 11.46 5.29 35.32
C MET A 168 10.41 5.45 36.42
N GLY A 169 9.53 4.45 36.63
CA GLY A 169 8.47 4.48 37.62
C GLY A 169 7.25 5.31 37.20
N CYS A 170 7.10 5.62 35.92
CA CYS A 170 5.90 6.31 35.41
C CYS A 170 4.70 5.37 35.41
N THR A 171 3.51 5.92 35.61
CA THR A 171 2.24 5.21 35.36
C THR A 171 1.83 5.41 33.90
N VAL A 172 1.87 4.37 33.08
CA VAL A 172 1.55 4.48 31.65
C VAL A 172 0.04 4.44 31.41
N VAL A 173 -0.45 5.45 30.69
CA VAL A 173 -1.85 5.65 30.31
C VAL A 173 -2.00 5.37 28.81
N GLN A 174 -2.45 4.17 28.42
CA GLN A 174 -2.45 3.77 27.00
C GLN A 174 -3.55 4.41 26.17
N ALA A 175 -3.19 5.07 25.07
CA ALA A 175 -4.13 5.59 24.08
C ALA A 175 -4.15 4.74 22.79
N ASP A 176 -5.30 4.68 22.13
CA ASP A 176 -5.46 3.93 20.87
C ASP A 176 -5.19 4.78 19.61
N SER A 177 -5.08 6.11 19.76
CA SER A 177 -4.72 7.05 18.70
C SER A 177 -4.21 8.37 19.27
N ILE A 178 -3.58 9.21 18.44
CA ILE A 178 -3.12 10.55 18.83
C ILE A 178 -4.29 11.42 19.29
N THR A 179 -5.43 11.40 18.58
CA THR A 179 -6.62 12.14 19.00
C THR A 179 -7.12 11.68 20.37
N ASN A 180 -7.11 10.36 20.61
CA ASN A 180 -7.44 9.83 21.94
C ASN A 180 -6.42 10.28 22.98
N ALA A 181 -5.11 10.24 22.69
CA ALA A 181 -4.07 10.72 23.58
C ALA A 181 -4.25 12.20 23.96
N LEU A 182 -4.48 13.08 22.99
CA LEU A 182 -4.68 14.50 23.22
C LEU A 182 -5.94 14.78 24.03
N ASN A 183 -7.06 14.10 23.73
CA ASN A 183 -8.30 14.24 24.50
C ASN A 183 -8.11 13.84 25.96
N ARG A 184 -7.35 12.77 26.22
CA ARG A 184 -7.06 12.29 27.58
C ARG A 184 -6.10 13.22 28.33
N LEU A 185 -5.12 13.80 27.63
CA LEU A 185 -4.22 14.81 28.18
C LEU A 185 -5.00 16.07 28.58
N VAL A 186 -5.87 16.57 27.70
CA VAL A 186 -6.77 17.70 27.98
C VAL A 186 -7.74 17.37 29.12
N GLY A 187 -8.21 16.12 29.21
CA GLY A 187 -9.06 15.63 30.29
C GLY A 187 -8.34 15.47 31.64
N GLY A 188 -7.02 15.70 31.73
CA GLY A 188 -6.26 15.57 32.98
C GLY A 188 -6.03 14.12 33.43
N GLU A 189 -6.19 13.15 32.53
CA GLU A 189 -5.95 11.73 32.83
C GLU A 189 -4.47 11.40 33.01
N ALA A 190 -3.59 12.27 32.52
CA ALA A 190 -2.14 12.19 32.66
C ALA A 190 -1.51 13.58 32.63
N GLU A 191 -0.27 13.68 33.09
CA GLU A 191 0.46 14.96 33.14
C GLU A 191 1.25 15.23 31.86
N ALA A 192 1.64 14.17 31.14
CA ALA A 192 2.38 14.28 29.88
C ALA A 192 1.94 13.24 28.85
N TYR A 193 2.21 13.54 27.58
CA TYR A 193 2.12 12.61 26.45
C TYR A 193 3.45 12.59 25.71
N ILE A 194 4.05 11.41 25.53
CA ILE A 194 5.23 11.24 24.67
C ILE A 194 4.74 10.92 23.27
N ALA A 195 5.13 11.74 22.31
CA ALA A 195 4.60 11.69 20.96
C ALA A 195 5.69 11.87 19.91
N SER A 196 5.44 11.43 18.67
CA SER A 196 6.28 11.79 17.53
C SER A 196 6.17 13.29 17.23
N SER A 197 7.30 13.97 17.04
CA SER A 197 7.33 15.39 16.63
C SER A 197 6.62 15.62 15.30
N VAL A 198 6.77 14.67 14.38
CA VAL A 198 6.25 14.76 13.01
C VAL A 198 4.74 14.56 13.00
N GLU A 199 4.25 13.58 13.75
CA GLU A 199 2.80 13.35 13.86
C GLU A 199 2.13 14.47 14.66
N MET A 200 2.76 14.95 15.73
CA MET A 200 2.21 16.07 16.51
C MET A 200 2.13 17.37 15.73
N ALA A 201 3.10 17.67 14.87
CA ALA A 201 3.07 18.86 14.02
C ALA A 201 1.86 18.90 13.06
N PHE A 202 1.25 17.74 12.77
CA PHE A 202 0.03 17.67 11.97
C PHE A 202 -1.24 18.01 12.76
N HIS A 203 -1.20 17.88 14.09
CA HIS A 203 -2.36 18.01 14.97
C HIS A 203 -2.44 19.34 15.74
N ILE A 204 -1.47 20.23 15.54
CA ILE A 204 -1.39 21.59 16.12
C ILE A 204 -1.58 22.64 15.04
#